data_AF-A0A5M9MHM9-F1
#
_entry.id   AF-A0A5M9MHM9-F1
#
_cell.length_a   1.000
_cell.length_b   1.000
_cell.length_c   1.000
_cell.angle_alpha   90.00
_cell.angle_beta   90.00
_cell.angle_gamma   90.00
#
_symmetry.space_group_name_H-M   'P 1'
#
loop_
_entity.id
_entity.type
_entity.pdbx_description
1 polymer ?
#
loop_
_entity_poly.entity_id
_entity_poly.type
_entity_poly.pdbx_seq_one_letter_code
_entity_poly.pdbx_strand_id
1 'polypeptide(L)'
;MRDDSAARGSVHQSDSLVEDVDLVTFLNSKTQQHDAIFKEAVQLLESMKSSPSCNRVAASRLVTSCQSVGGRAANIDIDMYLALEHIRSLYAARLAICELNEAGASTPPPCLPVTISPHHRKGIFGFSSKYKPEINNAETLPKELLASCLKTLESRPQWWTSYSNSRQNAVVICQAARVENEKEELLELHKSILESSIKLNSGLQEALRMAAAETAQYKAFMQAAETFKEKLVTEFDETQSRFRETFEILLRDIRLGVNSAITVVSSALGRVDDEATVLENKVLNISTEASHLQWILQTLHDEAFARNEQLRHAYRRDALTHHELSSSLQSKLETLLQVDIIKLLHNVEAFDASIEWLSERIGFILQQEMSVSEGLRNFEISLEKSQLNAYNLQKVQAEQFETFQIQSQLQENLQTNMRISQTLLDRTAATAANLQAMIDEAAARYRESSSLGGLFGTYSSWTICGLLLSILGSQNPKIAIVMLLIGAL
;
A
#
# COMPACT_ATOMS: atom_id res chain seq x y z
N MET A 1 13.15 48.83 -35.28
CA MET A 1 13.21 47.89 -36.42
C MET A 1 12.51 46.62 -35.96
N ARG A 2 11.26 46.39 -36.43
CA ARG A 2 10.31 45.28 -36.17
C ARG A 2 9.85 45.11 -34.71
N ASP A 3 8.63 45.48 -34.33
CA ASP A 3 7.34 44.82 -34.59
C ASP A 3 7.37 43.30 -34.41
N ASP A 4 6.75 42.82 -33.32
CA ASP A 4 5.67 41.83 -33.43
C ASP A 4 4.86 41.65 -32.14
N SER A 5 3.61 42.10 -32.23
CA SER A 5 2.39 41.31 -32.02
C SER A 5 2.01 40.83 -30.61
N ALA A 6 1.12 41.64 -30.02
CA ALA A 6 0.17 41.25 -28.98
C ALA A 6 -0.79 40.14 -29.46
N ALA A 7 -0.71 38.97 -28.83
CA ALA A 7 -1.69 37.90 -29.00
C ALA A 7 -2.75 37.99 -27.88
N ARG A 8 -3.89 38.57 -28.26
CA ARG A 8 -5.14 38.59 -27.49
C ARG A 8 -5.78 37.21 -27.59
N GLY A 9 -5.52 36.36 -26.60
CA GLY A 9 -6.16 35.05 -26.47
C GLY A 9 -7.60 35.20 -25.97
N SER A 10 -8.55 35.02 -26.88
CA SER A 10 -9.98 34.87 -26.60
C SER A 10 -10.20 33.60 -25.78
N VAL A 11 -10.55 33.76 -24.51
CA VAL A 11 -11.09 32.67 -23.67
C VAL A 11 -12.50 32.39 -24.16
N HIS A 12 -12.63 31.41 -25.06
CA HIS A 12 -13.91 30.75 -25.29
C HIS A 12 -14.21 29.90 -24.07
N GLN A 13 -14.99 30.47 -23.17
CA GLN A 13 -15.64 29.77 -22.07
C GLN A 13 -16.77 28.92 -22.65
N SER A 14 -16.43 27.71 -23.07
CA SER A 14 -17.38 26.62 -23.23
C SER A 14 -17.41 25.84 -21.92
N ASP A 15 -18.11 26.41 -20.93
CA ASP A 15 -18.67 25.66 -19.81
C ASP A 15 -19.72 24.70 -20.39
N SER A 16 -19.28 23.53 -20.87
CA SER A 16 -20.18 22.39 -21.05
C SER A 16 -20.45 21.85 -19.65
N LEU A 17 -21.60 22.28 -19.11
CA LEU A 17 -22.29 21.71 -17.97
C LEU A 17 -22.11 20.18 -17.96
N VAL A 18 -21.29 19.70 -17.02
CA VAL A 18 -21.40 18.32 -16.55
C VAL A 18 -22.74 18.29 -15.82
N GLU A 19 -23.77 17.79 -16.49
CA GLU A 19 -25.03 17.45 -15.83
C GLU A 19 -24.69 16.54 -14.65
N ASP A 20 -25.00 17.03 -13.45
CA ASP A 20 -25.00 16.26 -12.21
C ASP A 20 -26.03 15.14 -12.40
N VAL A 21 -25.58 13.99 -12.91
CA VAL A 21 -26.42 12.81 -13.10
C VAL A 21 -26.85 12.39 -11.72
N ASP A 22 -28.13 12.63 -11.38
CA ASP A 22 -28.72 12.14 -10.14
C ASP A 22 -28.59 10.62 -10.11
N LEU A 23 -27.60 10.13 -9.33
CA LEU A 23 -27.25 8.73 -9.20
C LEU A 23 -28.46 7.89 -8.77
N VAL A 24 -29.40 8.46 -8.00
CA VAL A 24 -30.62 7.75 -7.56
C VAL A 24 -31.55 7.52 -8.75
N THR A 25 -31.72 8.53 -9.61
CA THR A 25 -32.48 8.40 -10.86
C THR A 25 -31.78 7.47 -11.85
N PHE A 26 -30.45 7.46 -11.91
CA PHE A 26 -29.66 6.53 -12.73
C PHE A 26 -29.78 5.07 -12.25
N LEU A 27 -29.75 4.84 -10.95
CA LEU A 27 -29.87 3.49 -10.37
C LEU A 27 -31.29 2.94 -10.46
N ASN A 28 -32.30 3.79 -10.25
CA ASN A 28 -33.70 3.42 -10.45
C ASN A 28 -34.01 3.15 -11.92
N SER A 29 -33.48 3.96 -12.84
CA SER A 29 -33.66 3.72 -14.27
C SER A 29 -32.95 2.43 -14.71
N LYS A 30 -31.74 2.14 -14.21
CA LYS A 30 -31.03 0.89 -14.49
C LYS A 30 -31.77 -0.34 -13.95
N THR A 31 -32.26 -0.28 -12.71
CA THR A 31 -33.04 -1.39 -12.10
C THR A 31 -34.36 -1.61 -12.83
N GLN A 32 -35.10 -0.55 -13.13
CA GLN A 32 -36.34 -0.64 -13.92
C GLN A 32 -36.09 -1.16 -15.33
N GLN A 33 -34.96 -0.78 -15.94
CA GLN A 33 -34.55 -1.30 -17.25
C GLN A 33 -34.23 -2.79 -17.20
N HIS A 34 -33.50 -3.26 -16.18
CA HIS A 34 -33.22 -4.68 -15.98
C HIS A 34 -34.51 -5.49 -15.73
N ASP A 35 -35.42 -4.99 -14.90
CA ASP A 35 -36.71 -5.63 -14.63
C ASP A 35 -37.60 -5.69 -15.89
N ALA A 36 -37.61 -4.61 -16.70
CA ALA A 36 -38.33 -4.58 -17.96
C ALA A 36 -37.78 -5.60 -18.96
N ILE A 37 -36.45 -5.66 -19.13
CA ILE A 37 -35.78 -6.62 -20.03
C ILE A 37 -36.02 -8.05 -19.57
N PHE A 38 -35.93 -8.31 -18.26
CA PHE A 38 -36.17 -9.64 -17.71
C PHE A 38 -37.64 -10.07 -17.92
N LYS A 39 -38.59 -9.17 -17.67
CA LYS A 39 -40.02 -9.42 -17.90
C LYS A 39 -40.32 -9.70 -19.37
N GLU A 40 -39.72 -8.92 -20.28
CA GLU A 40 -39.85 -9.12 -21.73
C GLU A 40 -39.24 -10.46 -22.16
N ALA A 41 -38.04 -10.80 -21.68
CA ALA A 41 -37.39 -12.08 -21.95
C ALA A 41 -38.22 -13.27 -21.45
N VAL A 42 -38.80 -13.18 -20.25
CA VAL A 42 -39.68 -14.21 -19.69
C VAL A 42 -40.95 -14.36 -20.54
N GLN A 43 -41.55 -13.25 -20.98
CA GLN A 43 -42.72 -13.29 -21.86
C GLN A 43 -42.39 -13.95 -23.20
N LEU A 44 -41.25 -13.63 -23.81
CA LEU A 44 -40.76 -14.27 -25.04
C LEU A 44 -40.54 -15.78 -24.82
N LEU A 45 -39.89 -16.18 -23.73
CA LEU A 45 -39.61 -17.60 -23.43
C LEU A 45 -40.89 -18.40 -23.12
N GLU A 46 -41.85 -17.82 -22.40
CA GLU A 46 -43.15 -18.47 -22.15
C GLU A 46 -43.95 -18.64 -23.44
N SER A 47 -43.91 -17.65 -24.36
CA SER A 47 -44.54 -17.81 -25.69
C SER A 47 -43.96 -18.99 -26.48
N MET A 48 -42.65 -19.25 -26.33
CA MET A 48 -41.95 -20.35 -26.99
C MET A 48 -42.15 -21.70 -26.31
N LYS A 49 -42.58 -21.73 -25.04
CA LYS A 49 -42.89 -22.95 -24.29
C LYS A 49 -44.15 -23.64 -24.82
N SER A 50 -45.11 -22.87 -25.31
CA SER A 50 -46.29 -23.36 -26.03
C SER A 50 -46.02 -23.75 -27.49
N SER A 51 -44.84 -23.41 -28.04
CA SER A 51 -44.48 -23.68 -29.43
C SER A 51 -43.94 -25.11 -29.64
N PRO A 52 -43.85 -25.58 -30.91
CA PRO A 52 -43.32 -26.90 -31.23
C PRO A 52 -41.91 -27.16 -30.68
N SER A 53 -41.54 -28.45 -30.58
CA SER A 53 -40.31 -28.88 -29.90
C SER A 53 -39.04 -28.25 -30.47
N CYS A 54 -39.03 -27.86 -31.76
CA CYS A 54 -37.91 -27.19 -32.41
C CYS A 54 -37.64 -25.81 -31.76
N ASN A 55 -38.69 -25.00 -31.58
CA ASN A 55 -38.59 -23.64 -31.01
C ASN A 55 -38.11 -23.68 -29.56
N ARG A 56 -38.63 -24.65 -28.78
CA ARG A 56 -38.20 -24.87 -27.39
C ARG A 56 -36.72 -25.22 -27.28
N VAL A 57 -36.21 -26.08 -28.16
CA VAL A 57 -34.78 -26.45 -28.16
C VAL A 57 -33.91 -25.28 -28.62
N ALA A 58 -34.37 -24.49 -29.60
CA ALA A 58 -33.68 -23.28 -30.04
C ALA A 58 -33.52 -22.28 -28.89
N ALA A 59 -34.62 -21.99 -28.18
CA ALA A 59 -34.65 -21.07 -27.06
C ALA A 59 -33.78 -21.55 -25.88
N SER A 60 -33.85 -22.85 -25.55
CA SER A 60 -33.01 -23.43 -24.51
C SER A 60 -31.52 -23.31 -24.83
N ARG A 61 -31.11 -23.60 -26.08
CA ARG A 61 -29.71 -23.46 -26.51
C ARG A 61 -29.25 -22.00 -26.51
N LEU A 62 -30.14 -21.06 -26.85
CA LEU A 62 -29.83 -19.63 -26.79
C LEU A 62 -29.49 -19.18 -25.37
N VAL A 63 -30.34 -19.52 -24.39
CA VAL A 63 -30.14 -19.13 -22.99
C VAL A 63 -28.81 -19.68 -22.46
N THR A 64 -28.55 -20.97 -22.66
CA THR A 64 -27.30 -21.60 -22.21
C THR A 64 -26.07 -21.03 -22.90
N SER A 65 -26.11 -20.81 -24.22
CA SER A 65 -24.99 -20.20 -24.95
C SER A 65 -24.73 -18.77 -24.50
N CYS A 66 -25.77 -17.96 -24.28
CA CYS A 66 -25.60 -16.58 -23.82
C CYS A 66 -25.08 -16.50 -22.38
N GLN A 67 -25.47 -17.42 -21.49
CA GLN A 67 -24.89 -17.56 -20.14
C GLN A 67 -23.40 -17.91 -20.17
N SER A 68 -22.96 -18.71 -21.14
CA SER A 68 -21.55 -19.11 -21.26
C SER A 68 -20.61 -18.03 -21.82
N VAL A 69 -21.15 -16.91 -22.29
CA VAL A 69 -20.36 -15.79 -22.85
C VAL A 69 -20.12 -14.72 -21.78
N GLY A 70 -18.90 -14.73 -21.26
CA GLY A 70 -18.46 -13.98 -20.08
C GLY A 70 -17.86 -14.97 -19.08
N GLY A 71 -16.64 -14.70 -18.60
CA GLY A 71 -16.00 -15.61 -17.64
C GLY A 71 -14.47 -15.64 -17.62
N ARG A 72 -13.74 -14.91 -18.48
CA ARG A 72 -12.28 -14.73 -18.32
C ARG A 72 -11.66 -13.70 -19.30
N ALA A 73 -10.91 -12.76 -18.71
CA ALA A 73 -9.80 -11.96 -19.26
C ALA A 73 -10.10 -10.61 -19.95
N ALA A 74 -9.29 -9.60 -19.57
CA ALA A 74 -9.36 -8.15 -19.73
C ALA A 74 -9.38 -7.54 -21.16
N ASN A 75 -9.58 -8.30 -22.23
CA ASN A 75 -9.71 -7.79 -23.61
C ASN A 75 -11.15 -8.03 -24.15
N ILE A 76 -12.13 -7.59 -23.37
CA ILE A 76 -13.47 -8.19 -23.35
C ILE A 76 -14.39 -7.68 -24.46
N ASP A 77 -14.30 -6.41 -24.86
CA ASP A 77 -15.47 -5.79 -25.49
C ASP A 77 -15.74 -6.24 -26.94
N ILE A 78 -14.69 -6.29 -27.79
CA ILE A 78 -14.85 -6.62 -29.21
C ILE A 78 -15.13 -8.12 -29.43
N ASP A 79 -14.38 -9.00 -28.75
CA ASP A 79 -14.53 -10.45 -28.93
C ASP A 79 -15.85 -10.97 -28.32
N MET A 80 -16.29 -10.40 -27.19
CA MET A 80 -17.58 -10.71 -26.58
C MET A 80 -18.74 -10.26 -27.46
N TYR A 81 -18.67 -9.05 -28.02
CA TYR A 81 -19.69 -8.55 -28.95
C TYR A 81 -19.83 -9.47 -30.18
N LEU A 82 -18.70 -9.86 -30.79
CA LEU A 82 -18.69 -10.76 -31.95
C LEU A 82 -19.23 -12.16 -31.62
N ALA A 83 -18.95 -12.68 -30.42
CA ALA A 83 -19.49 -13.96 -29.96
C ALA A 83 -21.01 -13.90 -29.75
N LEU A 84 -21.51 -12.84 -29.09
CA LEU A 84 -22.94 -12.63 -28.88
C LEU A 84 -23.69 -12.44 -30.20
N GLU A 85 -23.11 -11.70 -31.13
CA GLU A 85 -23.69 -11.50 -32.46
C GLU A 85 -23.83 -12.82 -33.23
N HIS A 86 -22.81 -13.67 -33.14
CA HIS A 86 -22.84 -15.00 -33.74
C HIS A 86 -23.91 -15.90 -33.09
N ILE A 87 -24.02 -15.91 -31.76
CA ILE A 87 -25.02 -16.70 -31.04
C ILE A 87 -26.45 -16.25 -31.38
N ARG A 88 -26.70 -14.93 -31.38
CA ARG A 88 -28.01 -14.35 -31.74
C ARG A 88 -28.39 -14.72 -33.17
N SER A 89 -27.46 -14.60 -34.11
CA SER A 89 -27.67 -14.94 -35.52
C SER A 89 -27.90 -16.44 -35.72
N LEU A 90 -27.19 -17.31 -35.01
CA LEU A 90 -27.35 -18.75 -35.08
C LEU A 90 -28.72 -19.20 -34.54
N TYR A 91 -29.15 -18.65 -33.40
CA TYR A 91 -30.49 -18.89 -32.88
C TYR A 91 -31.57 -18.40 -33.85
N ALA A 92 -31.43 -17.20 -34.39
CA ALA A 92 -32.40 -16.62 -35.29
C ALA A 92 -32.57 -17.46 -36.56
N ALA A 93 -31.47 -17.96 -37.12
CA ALA A 93 -31.51 -18.86 -38.28
C ALA A 93 -32.19 -20.20 -37.93
N ARG A 94 -31.90 -20.74 -36.74
CA ARG A 94 -32.56 -21.97 -36.24
C ARG A 94 -34.05 -21.81 -36.08
N LEU A 95 -34.49 -20.73 -35.43
CA LEU A 95 -35.89 -20.45 -35.20
C LEU A 95 -36.62 -20.22 -36.53
N ALA A 96 -36.01 -19.49 -37.46
CA ALA A 96 -36.55 -19.32 -38.80
C ALA A 96 -36.74 -20.67 -39.51
N ILE A 97 -35.74 -21.56 -39.49
CA ILE A 97 -35.85 -22.91 -40.06
C ILE A 97 -36.97 -23.71 -39.39
N CYS A 98 -37.14 -23.61 -38.06
CA CYS A 98 -38.25 -24.25 -37.36
C CYS A 98 -39.61 -23.75 -37.89
N GLU A 99 -39.79 -22.43 -38.02
CA GLU A 99 -41.01 -21.82 -38.56
C GLU A 99 -41.26 -22.19 -40.03
N LEU A 100 -40.20 -22.34 -40.85
CA LEU A 100 -40.33 -22.83 -42.23
C LEU A 100 -40.91 -24.24 -42.27
N ASN A 101 -40.39 -25.13 -41.43
CA ASN A 101 -40.85 -26.50 -41.36
C ASN A 101 -42.29 -26.59 -40.81
N GLU A 102 -42.66 -25.72 -39.87
CA GLU A 102 -44.03 -25.59 -39.36
C GLU A 102 -45.00 -25.11 -40.46
N ALA A 103 -44.55 -24.21 -41.34
CA ALA A 103 -45.31 -23.74 -42.50
C ALA A 103 -45.33 -24.76 -43.68
N GLY A 104 -44.72 -25.94 -43.52
CA GLY A 104 -44.67 -27.00 -44.54
C GLY A 104 -43.68 -26.74 -45.68
N ALA A 105 -42.78 -25.76 -45.54
CA ALA A 105 -41.71 -25.49 -46.51
C ALA A 105 -40.49 -26.39 -46.23
N SER A 106 -39.82 -26.86 -47.29
CA SER A 106 -38.59 -27.63 -47.15
C SER A 106 -37.41 -26.74 -46.72
N THR A 107 -36.58 -27.25 -45.79
CA THR A 107 -35.36 -26.56 -45.37
C THR A 107 -34.36 -26.49 -46.55
N PRO A 108 -33.84 -25.29 -46.91
CA PRO A 108 -32.89 -25.15 -48.00
C PRO A 108 -31.56 -25.90 -47.72
N PRO A 109 -30.91 -26.51 -48.74
CA PRO A 109 -29.68 -27.28 -48.55
C PRO A 109 -28.55 -26.56 -47.78
N PRO A 110 -28.28 -25.26 -48.02
CA PRO A 110 -27.26 -24.51 -47.26
C PRO A 110 -27.56 -24.36 -45.76
N CYS A 111 -28.84 -24.50 -45.35
CA CYS A 111 -29.28 -24.37 -43.96
C CYS A 111 -29.35 -25.71 -43.22
N LEU A 112 -29.15 -26.84 -43.89
CA LEU A 112 -29.15 -28.16 -43.24
C LEU A 112 -28.21 -28.25 -42.03
N PRO A 113 -26.96 -27.74 -42.07
CA PRO A 113 -26.04 -27.77 -40.93
C PRO A 113 -26.46 -26.88 -39.75
N VAL A 114 -27.33 -25.89 -40.01
CA VAL A 114 -27.84 -24.96 -38.99
C VAL A 114 -29.04 -25.54 -38.23
N THR A 115 -29.75 -26.49 -38.85
CA THR A 115 -30.97 -27.11 -38.33
C THR A 115 -30.74 -27.79 -36.98
N ILE A 116 -31.72 -27.66 -36.08
CA ILE A 116 -31.73 -28.39 -34.82
C ILE A 116 -32.10 -29.84 -35.12
N SER A 117 -31.12 -30.73 -35.04
CA SER A 117 -31.36 -32.16 -35.27
C SER A 117 -32.38 -32.68 -34.25
N PRO A 118 -33.47 -33.33 -34.67
CA PRO A 118 -34.34 -34.01 -33.73
C PRO A 118 -33.52 -35.15 -33.10
N HIS A 119 -33.48 -35.20 -31.76
CA HIS A 119 -32.94 -36.35 -31.04
C HIS A 119 -33.39 -37.63 -31.75
N HIS A 120 -32.44 -38.46 -32.18
CA HIS A 120 -32.71 -39.74 -32.80
C HIS A 120 -33.80 -40.46 -31.99
N ARG A 121 -34.98 -40.64 -32.59
CA ARG A 121 -35.95 -41.62 -32.08
C ARG A 121 -35.17 -42.93 -32.01
N LYS A 122 -35.00 -43.47 -30.80
CA LYS A 122 -34.47 -44.81 -30.59
C LYS A 122 -35.17 -45.74 -31.58
N GLY A 123 -34.42 -46.25 -32.55
CA GLY A 123 -34.89 -47.34 -33.39
C GLY A 123 -35.25 -48.51 -32.48
N ILE A 124 -36.35 -49.19 -32.80
CA ILE A 124 -36.92 -50.30 -32.02
C ILE A 124 -35.95 -51.51 -31.92
N PHE A 125 -34.79 -51.47 -32.59
CA PHE A 125 -33.71 -52.45 -32.45
C PHE A 125 -32.52 -51.92 -31.63
N GLY A 126 -32.58 -52.17 -30.33
CA GLY A 126 -31.60 -53.06 -29.68
C GLY A 126 -30.12 -52.73 -29.58
N PHE A 127 -29.63 -51.52 -29.89
CA PHE A 127 -28.24 -51.14 -29.56
C PHE A 127 -28.17 -49.81 -28.82
N SER A 128 -28.08 -49.89 -27.49
CA SER A 128 -27.81 -48.77 -26.60
C SER A 128 -26.36 -48.28 -26.79
N SER A 129 -26.14 -47.38 -27.75
CA SER A 129 -24.96 -46.52 -27.69
C SER A 129 -25.07 -45.62 -26.46
N LYS A 130 -24.23 -45.88 -25.45
CA LYS A 130 -24.05 -45.01 -24.28
C LYS A 130 -23.34 -43.73 -24.72
N TYR A 131 -24.02 -42.89 -25.47
CA TYR A 131 -23.59 -41.51 -25.67
C TYR A 131 -24.54 -40.62 -24.88
N LYS A 132 -24.07 -40.16 -23.71
CA LYS A 132 -24.71 -39.04 -23.00
C LYS A 132 -24.65 -37.85 -23.98
N PRO A 133 -25.77 -37.22 -24.35
CA PRO A 133 -25.70 -35.97 -25.08
C PRO A 133 -25.09 -34.95 -24.12
N GLU A 134 -23.84 -34.60 -24.37
CA GLU A 134 -23.13 -33.57 -23.67
C GLU A 134 -23.76 -32.23 -24.07
N ILE A 135 -24.64 -31.69 -23.21
CA ILE A 135 -25.31 -30.38 -23.37
C ILE A 135 -24.32 -29.22 -23.05
N ASN A 136 -23.01 -29.51 -23.03
CA ASN A 136 -21.98 -28.62 -22.47
C ASN A 136 -20.91 -28.21 -23.48
N ASN A 137 -21.26 -28.04 -24.75
CA ASN A 137 -20.38 -27.34 -25.67
C ASN A 137 -21.21 -26.25 -26.36
N ALA A 138 -20.83 -24.99 -26.13
CA ALA A 138 -21.21 -23.89 -27.01
C ALA A 138 -20.97 -24.38 -28.44
N GLU A 139 -22.06 -24.59 -29.18
CA GLU A 139 -22.02 -25.28 -30.45
C GLU A 139 -21.43 -24.31 -31.48
N THR A 140 -20.10 -24.31 -31.60
CA THR A 140 -19.38 -23.40 -32.48
C THR A 140 -19.54 -23.85 -33.92
N LEU A 141 -20.71 -23.58 -34.49
CA LEU A 141 -20.92 -23.71 -35.92
C LEU A 141 -19.99 -22.70 -36.64
N PRO A 142 -19.18 -23.13 -37.61
CA PRO A 142 -18.35 -22.22 -38.40
C PRO A 142 -19.17 -21.06 -38.98
N LYS A 143 -18.63 -19.83 -38.90
CA LYS A 143 -19.30 -18.60 -39.34
C LYS A 143 -19.68 -18.67 -40.83
N GLU A 144 -18.88 -19.39 -41.61
CA GLU A 144 -19.04 -19.59 -43.05
C GLU A 144 -20.30 -20.40 -43.38
N LEU A 145 -20.61 -21.42 -42.57
CA LEU A 145 -21.81 -22.24 -42.74
C LEU A 145 -23.08 -21.44 -42.39
N LEU A 146 -23.01 -20.65 -41.32
CA LEU A 146 -24.10 -19.75 -40.96
C LEU A 146 -24.34 -18.71 -42.06
N ALA A 147 -23.29 -18.05 -42.55
CA ALA A 147 -23.38 -17.04 -43.61
C ALA A 147 -24.03 -17.59 -44.90
N SER A 148 -23.70 -18.82 -45.29
CA SER A 148 -24.31 -19.49 -46.45
C SER A 148 -25.82 -19.72 -46.27
N CYS A 149 -26.23 -20.11 -45.05
CA CYS A 149 -27.65 -20.23 -44.72
C CYS A 149 -28.35 -18.85 -44.69
N LEU A 150 -27.74 -17.83 -44.09
CA LEU A 150 -28.31 -16.48 -44.02
C LEU A 150 -28.57 -15.89 -45.40
N LYS A 151 -27.62 -16.05 -46.33
CA LYS A 151 -27.80 -15.64 -47.74
C LYS A 151 -29.00 -16.32 -48.40
N THR A 152 -29.32 -17.55 -47.98
CA THR A 152 -30.49 -18.27 -48.48
C THR A 152 -31.78 -17.78 -47.82
N LEU A 153 -31.76 -17.50 -46.51
CA LEU A 153 -32.91 -16.90 -45.80
C LEU A 153 -33.24 -15.49 -46.32
N GLU A 154 -32.23 -14.72 -46.74
CA GLU A 154 -32.40 -13.40 -47.36
C GLU A 154 -33.12 -13.47 -48.72
N SER A 155 -33.02 -14.58 -49.43
CA SER A 155 -33.61 -14.74 -50.77
C SER A 155 -35.15 -14.66 -50.81
N ARG A 156 -35.83 -14.80 -49.65
CA ARG A 156 -37.28 -14.72 -49.56
C ARG A 156 -37.71 -13.81 -48.40
N PRO A 157 -38.59 -12.81 -48.63
CA PRO A 157 -39.00 -11.85 -47.61
C PRO A 157 -39.58 -12.49 -46.33
N GLN A 158 -40.43 -13.51 -46.49
CA GLN A 158 -41.03 -14.25 -45.37
C GLN A 158 -39.99 -14.95 -44.48
N TRP A 159 -38.91 -15.48 -45.06
CA TRP A 159 -37.86 -16.17 -44.31
C TRP A 159 -36.96 -15.17 -43.58
N TRP A 160 -36.62 -14.07 -44.26
CA TRP A 160 -35.86 -12.98 -43.67
C TRP A 160 -36.62 -12.27 -42.54
N THR A 161 -37.94 -12.14 -42.65
CA THR A 161 -38.78 -11.54 -41.61
C THR A 161 -38.76 -12.38 -40.33
N SER A 162 -38.94 -13.69 -40.47
CA SER A 162 -38.82 -14.64 -39.35
C SER A 162 -37.44 -14.57 -38.67
N TYR A 163 -36.36 -14.61 -39.47
CA TYR A 163 -34.98 -14.48 -39.00
C TYR A 163 -34.77 -13.16 -38.25
N SER A 164 -35.12 -12.02 -38.85
CA SER A 164 -34.84 -10.70 -38.29
C SER A 164 -35.62 -10.44 -36.99
N ASN A 165 -36.87 -10.90 -36.90
CA ASN A 165 -37.66 -10.85 -35.66
C ASN A 165 -37.03 -11.72 -34.56
N SER A 166 -36.66 -12.95 -34.92
CA SER A 166 -35.99 -13.88 -34.00
C SER A 166 -34.66 -13.33 -33.49
N ARG A 167 -33.88 -12.64 -34.35
CA ARG A 167 -32.61 -12.01 -33.97
C ARG A 167 -32.82 -10.86 -32.97
N GLN A 168 -33.89 -10.07 -33.11
CA GLN A 168 -34.23 -9.02 -32.15
C GLN A 168 -34.61 -9.61 -30.79
N ASN A 169 -35.48 -10.64 -30.78
CA ASN A 169 -35.83 -11.36 -29.56
C ASN A 169 -34.60 -11.95 -28.86
N ALA A 170 -33.62 -12.42 -29.63
CA ALA A 170 -32.37 -12.96 -29.10
C ALA A 170 -31.54 -11.92 -28.33
N VAL A 171 -31.60 -10.64 -28.71
CA VAL A 171 -30.90 -9.56 -28.00
C VAL A 171 -31.41 -9.46 -26.56
N VAL A 172 -32.73 -9.39 -26.39
CA VAL A 172 -33.40 -9.26 -25.10
C VAL A 172 -33.16 -10.50 -24.22
N ILE A 173 -33.32 -11.70 -24.79
CA ILE A 173 -33.11 -12.97 -24.06
C ILE A 173 -31.65 -13.11 -23.61
N CYS A 174 -30.68 -12.80 -24.48
CA CYS A 174 -29.26 -12.90 -24.13
C CYS A 174 -28.83 -11.84 -23.12
N GLN A 175 -29.43 -10.65 -23.17
CA GLN A 175 -29.20 -9.63 -22.16
C GLN A 175 -29.69 -10.13 -20.81
N ALA A 176 -30.95 -10.59 -20.70
CA ALA A 176 -31.50 -11.14 -19.46
C ALA A 176 -30.71 -12.34 -18.92
N ALA A 177 -30.29 -13.25 -19.81
CA ALA A 177 -29.56 -14.47 -19.43
C ALA A 177 -28.17 -14.20 -18.85
N ARG A 178 -27.54 -13.05 -19.18
CA ARG A 178 -26.17 -12.70 -18.75
C ARG A 178 -26.12 -11.88 -17.46
N VAL A 179 -27.22 -11.21 -17.08
CA VAL A 179 -27.26 -10.33 -15.89
C VAL A 179 -26.80 -11.04 -14.61
N GLU A 180 -27.24 -12.28 -14.36
CA GLU A 180 -26.84 -13.00 -13.15
C GLU A 180 -25.35 -13.39 -13.14
N ASN A 181 -24.77 -13.71 -14.30
CA ASN A 181 -23.33 -14.00 -14.40
C ASN A 181 -22.49 -12.74 -14.20
N GLU A 182 -22.89 -11.62 -14.83
CA GLU A 182 -22.23 -10.32 -14.66
C GLU A 182 -22.29 -9.84 -13.20
N LYS A 183 -23.38 -10.13 -12.49
CA LYS A 183 -23.53 -9.83 -11.06
C LYS A 183 -22.59 -10.67 -10.18
N GLU A 184 -22.47 -11.97 -10.43
CA GLU A 184 -21.56 -12.84 -9.69
C GLU A 184 -20.09 -12.43 -9.92
N GLU A 185 -19.71 -12.12 -11.16
CA GLU A 185 -18.38 -11.59 -11.50
C GLU A 185 -18.07 -10.28 -10.76
N LEU A 186 -19.06 -9.37 -10.71
CA LEU A 186 -18.92 -8.12 -9.95
C LEU A 186 -18.74 -8.39 -8.45
N LEU A 187 -19.45 -9.37 -7.89
CA LEU A 187 -19.37 -9.72 -6.47
C LEU A 187 -18.02 -10.36 -6.13
N GLU A 188 -17.50 -11.23 -6.99
CA GLU A 188 -16.16 -11.82 -6.87
C GLU A 188 -15.07 -10.73 -6.92
N LEU A 189 -15.21 -9.76 -7.83
CA LEU A 189 -14.31 -8.60 -7.89
C LEU A 189 -14.33 -7.79 -6.59
N HIS A 190 -15.51 -7.48 -6.05
CA HIS A 190 -15.62 -6.76 -4.77
C HIS A 190 -14.96 -7.54 -3.63
N LYS A 191 -15.15 -8.87 -3.58
CA LYS A 191 -14.51 -9.72 -2.58
C LYS A 191 -12.98 -9.67 -2.70
N SER A 192 -12.45 -9.77 -3.92
CA SER A 192 -11.01 -9.66 -4.19
C SER A 192 -10.43 -8.31 -3.76
N ILE A 193 -11.16 -7.21 -4.01
CA ILE A 193 -10.79 -5.87 -3.57
C ILE A 193 -10.75 -5.79 -2.04
N LEU A 194 -11.79 -6.31 -1.36
CA LEU A 194 -11.85 -6.32 0.11
C LEU A 194 -10.69 -7.11 0.73
N GLU A 195 -10.42 -8.31 0.22
CA GLU A 195 -9.28 -9.13 0.69
C GLU A 195 -7.94 -8.43 0.47
N SER A 196 -7.77 -7.76 -0.67
CA SER A 196 -6.57 -6.98 -0.99
C SER A 196 -6.41 -5.78 -0.05
N SER A 197 -7.51 -5.08 0.26
CA SER A 197 -7.54 -3.96 1.20
C SER A 197 -7.16 -4.38 2.62
N ILE A 198 -7.68 -5.52 3.10
CA ILE A 198 -7.30 -6.09 4.41
C ILE A 198 -5.80 -6.40 4.45
N LYS A 199 -5.25 -7.04 3.41
CA LYS A 199 -3.82 -7.35 3.32
C LYS A 199 -2.97 -6.08 3.35
N LEU A 200 -3.35 -5.07 2.56
CA LEU A 200 -2.68 -3.79 2.51
C LEU A 200 -2.67 -3.08 3.86
N ASN A 201 -3.83 -3.04 4.54
CA ASN A 201 -3.94 -2.45 5.87
C ASN A 201 -3.03 -3.18 6.89
N SER A 202 -2.99 -4.52 6.85
CA SER A 202 -2.09 -5.28 7.72
C SER A 202 -0.61 -4.99 7.43
N GLY A 203 -0.24 -4.89 6.15
CA GLY A 203 1.13 -4.56 5.73
C GLY A 203 1.54 -3.16 6.16
N LEU A 204 0.63 -2.19 6.06
CA LEU A 204 0.84 -0.83 6.53
C LEU A 204 1.04 -0.78 8.06
N GLN A 205 0.21 -1.50 8.81
CA GLN A 205 0.31 -1.55 10.27
C GLN A 205 1.65 -2.19 10.71
N GLU A 206 2.09 -3.25 10.03
CA GLU A 206 3.38 -3.86 10.32
C GLU A 206 4.55 -2.95 9.96
N ALA A 207 4.49 -2.24 8.82
CA ALA A 207 5.50 -1.26 8.44
C ALA A 207 5.62 -0.13 9.47
N LEU A 208 4.49 0.41 9.96
CA LEU A 208 4.46 1.42 11.01
C LEU A 208 5.06 0.89 12.32
N ARG A 209 4.76 -0.35 12.70
CA ARG A 209 5.31 -1.00 13.89
C ARG A 209 6.83 -1.15 13.79
N MET A 210 7.34 -1.59 12.63
CA MET A 210 8.78 -1.71 12.39
C MET A 210 9.48 -0.35 12.45
N ALA A 211 8.94 0.67 11.79
CA ALA A 211 9.50 2.02 11.83
C ALA A 211 9.54 2.60 13.26
N ALA A 212 8.50 2.35 14.07
CA ALA A 212 8.48 2.77 15.47
C ALA A 212 9.55 2.04 16.31
N ALA A 213 9.75 0.74 16.07
CA ALA A 213 10.79 -0.04 16.75
C ALA A 213 12.21 0.44 16.38
N GLU A 214 12.46 0.71 15.10
CA GLU A 214 13.72 1.25 14.62
C GLU A 214 14.00 2.65 15.21
N THR A 215 13.00 3.52 15.24
CA THR A 215 13.09 4.83 15.87
C THR A 215 13.43 4.72 17.36
N ALA A 216 12.85 3.75 18.08
CA ALA A 216 13.14 3.53 19.49
C ALA A 216 14.60 3.07 19.70
N GLN A 217 15.12 2.18 18.84
CA GLN A 217 16.52 1.76 18.88
C GLN A 217 17.46 2.93 18.60
N TYR A 218 17.14 3.75 17.60
CA TYR A 218 17.91 4.94 17.26
C TYR A 218 17.97 5.94 18.43
N LYS A 219 16.84 6.19 19.09
CA LYS A 219 16.78 7.05 20.27
C LYS A 219 17.65 6.51 21.42
N ALA A 220 17.61 5.19 21.65
CA ALA A 220 18.46 4.56 22.67
C ALA A 220 19.96 4.69 22.33
N PHE A 221 20.33 4.54 21.06
CA PHE A 221 21.70 4.77 20.60
C PHE A 221 22.15 6.21 20.83
N MET A 222 21.34 7.21 20.45
CA MET A 222 21.66 8.63 20.68
C MET A 222 21.85 8.96 22.16
N GLN A 223 21.02 8.38 23.03
CA GLN A 223 21.18 8.53 24.49
C GLN A 223 22.49 7.90 24.99
N ALA A 224 22.87 6.73 24.47
CA ALA A 224 24.13 6.09 24.81
C ALA A 224 25.33 6.91 24.32
N ALA A 225 25.25 7.50 23.11
CA ALA A 225 26.28 8.37 22.56
C ALA A 225 26.48 9.64 23.39
N GLU A 226 25.39 10.28 23.82
CA GLU A 226 25.46 11.47 24.68
C GLU A 226 26.06 11.14 26.05
N THR A 227 25.63 10.02 26.66
CA THR A 227 26.20 9.53 27.94
C THR A 227 27.69 9.23 27.79
N PHE A 228 28.09 8.63 26.67
CA PHE A 228 29.50 8.35 26.38
C PHE A 228 30.31 9.64 26.22
N LYS A 229 29.77 10.65 25.52
CA LYS A 229 30.39 11.97 25.37
C LYS A 229 30.63 12.63 26.72
N GLU A 230 29.61 12.67 27.58
CA GLU A 230 29.73 13.22 28.94
C GLU A 230 30.84 12.51 29.73
N LYS A 231 30.85 11.17 29.69
CA LYS A 231 31.89 10.38 30.36
C LYS A 231 33.29 10.69 29.84
N LEU A 232 33.45 10.80 28.52
CA LEU A 232 34.71 11.15 27.86
C LEU A 232 35.25 12.50 28.33
N VAL A 233 34.39 13.51 28.41
CA VAL A 233 34.78 14.84 28.90
C VAL A 233 35.25 14.77 30.35
N THR A 234 34.54 14.02 31.20
CA THR A 234 34.94 13.88 32.61
C THR A 234 36.25 13.13 32.79
N GLU A 235 36.47 12.02 32.05
CA GLU A 235 37.72 11.26 32.11
C GLU A 235 38.91 12.07 31.57
N PHE A 236 38.69 12.88 30.55
CA PHE A 236 39.71 13.77 30.02
C PHE A 236 40.11 14.88 31.01
N ASP A 237 39.13 15.55 31.62
CA ASP A 237 39.39 16.61 32.60
C ASP A 237 40.12 16.06 33.84
N GLU A 238 39.73 14.86 34.30
CA GLU A 238 40.41 14.17 35.39
C GLU A 238 41.87 13.82 35.03
N THR A 239 42.10 13.31 33.82
CA THR A 239 43.45 12.97 33.32
C THR A 239 44.32 14.22 33.18
N GLN A 240 43.77 15.30 32.62
CA GLN A 240 44.44 16.59 32.50
C GLN A 240 44.81 17.15 33.88
N SER A 241 43.91 17.06 34.85
CA SER A 241 44.16 17.50 36.23
C SER A 241 45.28 16.70 36.89
N ARG A 242 45.24 15.35 36.81
CA ARG A 242 46.30 14.48 37.32
C ARG A 242 47.65 14.76 36.67
N PHE A 243 47.67 15.02 35.36
CA PHE A 243 48.89 15.40 34.65
C PHE A 243 49.44 16.73 35.18
N ARG A 244 48.59 17.74 35.34
CA ARG A 244 48.96 19.06 35.88
C ARG A 244 49.53 18.96 37.29
N GLU A 245 48.87 18.20 38.16
CA GLU A 245 49.33 17.97 39.54
C GLU A 245 50.70 17.28 39.57
N THR A 246 50.86 16.20 38.79
CA THR A 246 52.12 15.46 38.72
C THR A 246 53.25 16.34 38.19
N PHE A 247 52.96 17.19 37.20
CA PHE A 247 53.92 18.13 36.64
C PHE A 247 54.31 19.24 37.63
N GLU A 248 53.35 19.77 38.40
CA GLU A 248 53.62 20.75 39.45
C GLU A 248 54.48 20.16 40.57
N ILE A 249 54.23 18.91 40.98
CA ILE A 249 55.05 18.18 41.97
C ILE A 249 56.48 18.02 41.43
N LEU A 250 56.64 17.56 40.20
CA LEU A 250 57.95 17.37 39.58
C LEU A 250 58.74 18.68 39.50
N LEU A 251 58.12 19.78 39.04
CA LEU A 251 58.77 21.09 38.99
C LEU A 251 59.21 21.57 40.37
N ARG A 252 58.43 21.28 41.41
CA ARG A 252 58.79 21.60 42.79
C ARG A 252 60.00 20.77 43.24
N ASP A 253 60.01 19.48 42.97
CA ASP A 253 61.11 18.58 43.36
C ASP A 253 62.41 18.93 42.65
N ILE A 254 62.37 19.24 41.34
CA ILE A 254 63.53 19.74 40.59
C ILE A 254 64.05 21.03 41.22
N ARG A 255 63.16 21.98 41.53
CA ARG A 255 63.55 23.26 42.15
C ARG A 255 64.18 23.06 43.53
N LEU A 256 63.65 22.16 44.34
CA LEU A 256 64.21 21.80 45.64
C LEU A 256 65.58 21.12 45.49
N GLY A 257 65.73 20.21 44.53
CA GLY A 257 67.00 19.55 44.21
C GLY A 257 68.08 20.54 43.79
N VAL A 258 67.75 21.47 42.89
CA VAL A 258 68.65 22.54 42.42
C VAL A 258 69.02 23.50 43.55
N ASN A 259 68.05 23.99 44.33
CA ASN A 259 68.33 24.87 45.46
C ASN A 259 69.22 24.18 46.50
N SER A 260 68.98 22.89 46.77
CA SER A 260 69.82 22.11 47.66
C SER A 260 71.26 21.98 47.13
N ALA A 261 71.44 21.72 45.84
CA ALA A 261 72.77 21.67 45.23
C ALA A 261 73.50 23.02 45.30
N ILE A 262 72.80 24.13 45.02
CA ILE A 262 73.33 25.49 45.16
C ILE A 262 73.78 25.76 46.60
N THR A 263 72.99 25.34 47.59
CA THR A 263 73.31 25.55 49.01
C THR A 263 74.59 24.79 49.41
N VAL A 264 74.74 23.54 48.97
CA VAL A 264 75.94 22.74 49.23
C VAL A 264 77.17 23.39 48.59
N VAL A 265 77.09 23.79 47.32
CA VAL A 265 78.20 24.48 46.62
C VAL A 265 78.56 25.80 47.29
N SER A 266 77.56 26.63 47.62
CA SER A 266 77.80 27.93 48.27
C SER A 266 78.43 27.78 49.66
N SER A 267 78.01 26.78 50.44
CA SER A 267 78.58 26.51 51.77
C SER A 267 80.03 26.00 51.69
N ALA A 268 80.36 25.23 50.65
CA ALA A 268 81.71 24.76 50.40
C ALA A 268 82.63 25.91 49.95
N LEU A 269 82.18 26.76 49.01
CA LEU A 269 82.94 27.93 48.59
C LEU A 269 83.17 28.93 49.73
N GLY A 270 82.16 29.20 50.56
CA GLY A 270 82.31 30.08 51.73
C GLY A 270 83.36 29.58 52.72
N ARG A 271 83.42 28.26 52.97
CA ARG A 271 84.45 27.66 53.84
C ARG A 271 85.86 27.76 53.26
N VAL A 272 86.01 27.64 51.94
CA VAL A 272 87.33 27.77 51.27
C VAL A 272 87.81 29.22 51.29
N ASP A 273 86.91 30.19 51.12
CA ASP A 273 87.22 31.63 51.20
C ASP A 273 87.65 32.04 52.62
N ASP A 274 86.94 31.54 53.64
CA ASP A 274 87.31 31.74 55.06
C ASP A 274 88.66 31.08 55.41
N GLU A 275 88.93 29.86 54.91
CA GLU A 275 90.21 29.19 55.16
C GLU A 275 91.38 29.85 54.38
N ALA A 276 91.14 30.38 53.18
CA ALA A 276 92.14 31.09 52.39
C ALA A 276 92.52 32.44 53.02
N THR A 277 91.54 33.20 53.53
CA THR A 277 91.78 34.47 54.22
C THR A 277 92.50 34.29 55.57
N VAL A 278 92.23 33.18 56.27
CA VAL A 278 92.97 32.79 57.50
C VAL A 278 94.41 32.36 57.19
N LEU A 279 94.65 31.75 56.03
CA LEU A 279 96.00 31.37 55.58
C LEU A 279 96.81 32.59 55.14
N GLU A 280 96.20 33.57 54.47
CA GLU A 280 96.84 34.83 54.04
C GLU A 280 97.32 35.67 55.24
N ASN A 281 96.54 35.75 56.32
CA ASN A 281 96.90 36.46 57.56
C ASN A 281 98.07 35.82 58.34
N LYS A 282 98.41 34.55 58.09
CA LYS A 282 99.51 33.83 58.76
C LYS A 282 100.85 33.92 58.02
N VAL A 283 100.92 34.58 56.87
CA VAL A 283 102.12 34.62 56.02
C VAL A 283 103.10 35.76 56.38
N LEU A 284 102.75 36.68 57.27
CA LEU A 284 103.63 37.81 57.61
C LEU A 284 104.11 37.74 59.06
N ASN A 285 105.39 37.39 59.26
CA ASN A 285 106.34 38.01 60.21
C ASN A 285 107.52 37.08 60.57
N ILE A 286 108.72 37.26 59.97
CA ILE A 286 109.98 36.73 60.51
C ILE A 286 111.17 37.65 60.16
N SER A 287 111.94 38.06 61.16
CA SER A 287 113.36 38.53 61.07
C SER A 287 113.89 38.80 62.50
N THR A 288 115.16 38.70 62.92
CA THR A 288 116.45 38.01 62.62
C THR A 288 117.32 38.33 63.87
N GLU A 289 118.24 37.51 64.42
CA GLU A 289 119.61 37.25 63.94
C GLU A 289 120.37 36.17 64.76
N ALA A 290 121.20 35.41 64.02
CA ALA A 290 122.56 34.89 64.25
C ALA A 290 123.12 34.62 65.67
N SER A 291 122.67 33.52 66.26
CA SER A 291 123.37 32.54 67.14
C SER A 291 122.38 31.44 67.54
N HIS A 292 121.11 31.82 67.43
CA HIS A 292 119.92 31.03 67.31
C HIS A 292 119.89 30.08 66.08
N LEU A 293 120.88 30.05 65.17
CA LEU A 293 120.74 29.39 63.85
C LEU A 293 120.68 27.86 63.90
N GLN A 294 121.35 27.20 64.85
CA GLN A 294 121.34 25.72 64.94
C GLN A 294 120.07 25.21 65.65
N TRP A 295 119.65 25.92 66.70
CA TRP A 295 118.35 25.72 67.32
C TRP A 295 117.22 26.08 66.35
N ILE A 296 117.34 27.18 65.60
CA ILE A 296 116.41 27.55 64.51
C ILE A 296 116.45 26.52 63.40
N LEU A 297 117.57 25.92 63.01
CA LEU A 297 117.58 24.91 61.96
C LEU A 297 116.88 23.63 62.40
N GLN A 298 117.05 23.20 63.66
CA GLN A 298 116.28 22.07 64.22
C GLN A 298 114.81 22.43 64.40
N THR A 299 114.51 23.60 64.98
CA THR A 299 113.13 24.09 65.15
C THR A 299 112.47 24.36 63.81
N LEU A 300 113.15 24.90 62.80
CA LEU A 300 112.63 25.07 61.44
C LEU A 300 112.56 23.74 60.70
N HIS A 301 113.42 22.76 60.96
CA HIS A 301 113.29 21.44 60.37
C HIS A 301 112.08 20.73 60.95
N ASP A 302 111.92 20.73 62.27
CA ASP A 302 110.78 20.16 62.98
C ASP A 302 109.48 20.93 62.66
N GLU A 303 109.54 22.25 62.52
CA GLU A 303 108.40 23.10 62.14
C GLU A 303 108.10 23.00 60.65
N ALA A 304 109.10 22.87 59.77
CA ALA A 304 108.88 22.56 58.37
C ALA A 304 108.32 21.15 58.21
N PHE A 305 108.75 20.17 59.00
CA PHE A 305 108.22 18.82 58.98
C PHE A 305 106.79 18.79 59.52
N ALA A 306 106.51 19.47 60.63
CA ALA A 306 105.16 19.64 61.18
C ALA A 306 104.24 20.42 60.23
N ARG A 307 104.76 21.46 59.55
CA ARG A 307 104.05 22.22 58.52
C ARG A 307 103.79 21.37 57.29
N ASN A 308 104.73 20.54 56.87
CA ASN A 308 104.56 19.66 55.71
C ASN A 308 103.58 18.53 56.04
N GLU A 309 103.59 17.99 57.27
CA GLU A 309 102.57 17.05 57.76
C GLU A 309 101.19 17.72 57.83
N GLN A 310 101.10 18.95 58.36
CA GLN A 310 99.87 19.75 58.37
C GLN A 310 99.36 20.06 56.97
N LEU A 311 100.24 20.44 56.05
CA LEU A 311 99.91 20.72 54.66
C LEU A 311 99.43 19.45 53.96
N ARG A 312 100.08 18.31 54.21
CA ARG A 312 99.65 17.00 53.68
C ARG A 312 98.31 16.57 54.28
N HIS A 313 98.05 16.84 55.56
CA HIS A 313 96.76 16.63 56.19
C HIS A 313 95.68 17.57 55.63
N ALA A 314 96.01 18.83 55.37
CA ALA A 314 95.10 19.80 54.73
C ALA A 314 94.77 19.35 53.31
N TYR A 315 95.77 19.06 52.47
CA TYR A 315 95.56 18.52 51.12
C TYR A 315 94.75 17.22 51.11
N ARG A 316 94.97 16.33 52.08
CA ARG A 316 94.21 15.08 52.17
C ARG A 316 92.77 15.33 52.59
N ARG A 317 92.53 16.29 53.48
CA ARG A 317 91.18 16.69 53.91
C ARG A 317 90.43 17.37 52.76
N ASP A 318 91.13 18.20 52.00
CA ASP A 318 90.59 18.91 50.84
C ASP A 318 90.28 17.94 49.68
N ALA A 319 91.16 16.97 49.43
CA ALA A 319 90.88 15.90 48.47
C ALA A 319 89.66 15.05 48.88
N LEU A 320 89.45 14.81 50.18
CA LEU A 320 88.28 14.09 50.68
C LEU A 320 86.99 14.91 50.55
N THR A 321 86.99 16.20 50.87
CA THR A 321 85.82 17.07 50.71
C THR A 321 85.46 17.26 49.24
N HIS A 322 86.45 17.41 48.35
CA HIS A 322 86.21 17.45 46.91
C HIS A 322 85.65 16.14 46.38
N HIS A 323 86.14 15.00 46.88
CA HIS A 323 85.61 13.69 46.50
C HIS A 323 84.16 13.50 46.99
N GLU A 324 83.86 13.89 48.22
CA GLU A 324 82.53 13.80 48.82
C GLU A 324 81.52 14.72 48.12
N LEU A 325 81.94 15.94 47.76
CA LEU A 325 81.13 16.87 46.96
C LEU A 325 80.84 16.30 45.57
N SER A 326 81.87 15.81 44.88
CA SER A 326 81.73 15.21 43.54
C SER A 326 80.79 14.00 43.57
N SER A 327 80.96 13.13 44.57
CA SER A 327 80.09 11.98 44.83
C SER A 327 78.64 12.37 45.09
N SER A 328 78.41 13.38 45.94
CA SER A 328 77.05 13.85 46.25
C SER A 328 76.39 14.50 45.03
N LEU A 329 77.13 15.29 44.26
CA LEU A 329 76.62 15.93 43.05
C LEU A 329 76.27 14.88 41.98
N GLN A 330 77.16 13.89 41.80
CA GLN A 330 76.94 12.77 40.90
C GLN A 330 75.68 11.96 41.28
N SER A 331 75.53 11.62 42.57
CA SER A 331 74.36 10.88 43.05
C SER A 331 73.04 11.65 42.85
N LYS A 332 73.04 12.97 43.07
CA LYS A 332 71.84 13.80 42.84
C LYS A 332 71.52 13.95 41.35
N LEU A 333 72.54 14.14 40.50
CA LEU A 333 72.35 14.19 39.05
C LEU A 333 71.83 12.86 38.51
N GLU A 334 72.34 11.75 39.04
CA GLU A 334 71.93 10.40 38.68
C GLU A 334 70.48 10.13 39.08
N THR A 335 70.04 10.59 40.26
CA THR A 335 68.64 10.49 40.69
C THR A 335 67.72 11.28 39.75
N LEU A 336 68.10 12.51 39.39
CA LEU A 336 67.38 13.36 38.43
C LEU A 336 67.25 12.70 37.05
N LEU A 337 68.35 12.12 36.55
CA LEU A 337 68.40 11.51 35.22
C LEU A 337 67.73 10.14 35.15
N GLN A 338 67.95 9.28 36.14
CA GLN A 338 67.43 7.91 36.10
C GLN A 338 66.02 7.77 36.65
N VAL A 339 65.62 8.58 37.64
CA VAL A 339 64.32 8.41 38.28
C VAL A 339 63.33 9.42 37.72
N ASP A 340 63.63 10.71 37.86
CA ASP A 340 62.64 11.76 37.58
C ASP A 340 62.38 11.94 36.08
N ILE A 341 63.43 11.90 35.25
CA ILE A 341 63.30 12.01 33.79
C ILE A 341 62.66 10.76 33.18
N ILE A 342 63.00 9.55 33.64
CA ILE A 342 62.37 8.32 33.13
C ILE A 342 60.88 8.28 33.49
N LYS A 343 60.53 8.69 34.72
CA LYS A 343 59.14 8.76 35.17
C LYS A 343 58.32 9.78 34.38
N LEU A 344 58.93 10.91 34.00
CA LEU A 344 58.32 11.88 33.09
C LEU A 344 58.12 11.28 31.69
N LEU A 345 59.13 10.60 31.15
CA LEU A 345 59.06 9.98 29.82
C LEU A 345 57.91 8.98 29.75
N HIS A 346 57.78 8.11 30.76
CA HIS A 346 56.73 7.11 30.84
C HIS A 346 55.33 7.73 30.93
N ASN A 347 55.18 8.84 31.67
CA ASN A 347 53.90 9.55 31.77
C ASN A 347 53.54 10.29 30.48
N VAL A 348 54.54 10.81 29.74
CA VAL A 348 54.34 11.40 28.42
C VAL A 348 53.90 10.34 27.41
N GLU A 349 54.51 9.15 27.43
CA GLU A 349 54.08 8.01 26.61
C GLU A 349 52.65 7.58 26.95
N ALA A 350 52.29 7.52 28.23
CA ALA A 350 50.92 7.20 28.65
C ALA A 350 49.89 8.26 28.20
N PHE A 351 50.27 9.53 28.21
CA PHE A 351 49.45 10.63 27.70
C PHE A 351 49.31 10.57 26.18
N ASP A 352 50.39 10.28 25.46
CA ASP A 352 50.40 10.13 24.00
C ASP A 352 49.50 8.96 23.56
N ALA A 353 49.60 7.81 24.24
CA ALA A 353 48.71 6.67 24.00
C ALA A 353 47.23 7.00 24.28
N SER A 354 46.96 7.87 25.27
CA SER A 354 45.60 8.33 25.57
C SER A 354 45.06 9.26 24.48
N ILE A 355 45.91 10.12 23.90
CA ILE A 355 45.56 10.98 22.77
C ILE A 355 45.34 10.16 21.49
N GLU A 356 46.18 9.16 21.22
CA GLU A 356 46.04 8.27 20.07
C GLU A 356 44.72 7.50 20.15
N TRP A 357 44.39 6.93 21.32
CA TRP A 357 43.10 6.28 21.57
C TRP A 357 41.92 7.24 21.35
N LEU A 358 42.01 8.49 21.84
CA LEU A 358 41.00 9.53 21.64
C LEU A 358 40.83 9.87 20.15
N SER A 359 41.92 9.97 19.41
CA SER A 359 41.94 10.27 17.98
C SER A 359 41.26 9.16 17.18
N GLU A 360 41.60 7.90 17.44
CA GLU A 360 40.93 6.74 16.81
C GLU A 360 39.43 6.73 17.13
N ARG A 361 39.08 7.03 18.39
CA ARG A 361 37.68 7.02 18.83
C ARG A 361 36.85 8.14 18.20
N ILE A 362 37.41 9.35 18.09
CA ILE A 362 36.79 10.47 17.37
C ILE A 362 36.63 10.12 15.89
N GLY A 363 37.63 9.47 15.27
CA GLY A 363 37.53 8.96 13.91
C GLY A 363 36.35 7.99 13.74
N PHE A 364 36.17 7.07 14.68
CA PHE A 364 35.03 6.14 14.68
C PHE A 364 33.69 6.86 14.84
N ILE A 365 33.61 7.88 15.72
CA ILE A 365 32.40 8.68 15.92
C ILE A 365 32.02 9.44 14.65
N LEU A 366 32.99 10.11 13.99
CA LEU A 366 32.75 10.84 12.74
C LEU A 366 32.29 9.92 11.61
N GLN A 367 32.87 8.73 11.52
CA GLN A 367 32.45 7.75 10.52
C GLN A 367 31.03 7.22 10.80
N GLN A 368 30.70 7.01 12.07
CA GLN A 368 29.36 6.60 12.48
C GLN A 368 28.33 7.71 12.30
N GLU A 369 28.70 8.99 12.51
CA GLU A 369 27.87 10.15 12.21
C GLU A 369 27.47 10.20 10.73
N MET A 370 28.42 9.96 9.81
CA MET A 370 28.11 9.88 8.37
C MET A 370 27.10 8.76 8.07
N SER A 371 27.31 7.57 8.64
CA SER A 371 26.39 6.44 8.45
C SER A 371 25.00 6.73 9.02
N VAL A 372 24.93 7.39 10.17
CA VAL A 372 23.68 7.83 10.80
C VAL A 372 22.98 8.89 9.95
N SER A 373 23.71 9.86 9.42
CA SER A 373 23.17 10.90 8.55
C SER A 373 22.61 10.30 7.25
N GLU A 374 23.28 9.30 6.70
CA GLU A 374 22.78 8.58 5.52
C GLU A 374 21.51 7.77 5.86
N GLY A 375 21.49 7.09 7.00
CA GLY A 375 20.30 6.40 7.52
C GLY A 375 19.11 7.34 7.71
N LEU A 376 19.32 8.51 8.32
CA LEU A 376 18.30 9.54 8.52
C LEU A 376 17.73 10.03 7.18
N ARG A 377 18.60 10.29 6.20
CA ARG A 377 18.18 10.73 4.87
C ARG A 377 17.34 9.65 4.16
N ASN A 378 17.74 8.39 4.27
CA ASN A 378 16.99 7.26 3.71
C ASN A 378 15.64 7.05 4.42
N PHE A 379 15.62 7.23 5.74
CA PHE A 379 14.40 7.19 6.54
C PHE A 379 13.44 8.33 6.15
N GLU A 380 13.95 9.55 5.98
CA GLU A 380 13.14 10.71 5.57
C GLU A 380 12.49 10.49 4.20
N ILE A 381 13.25 9.99 3.22
CA ILE A 381 12.71 9.61 1.90
C ILE A 381 11.63 8.52 2.03
N SER A 382 11.86 7.53 2.88
CA SER A 382 10.91 6.43 3.09
C SER A 382 9.63 6.92 3.79
N LEU A 383 9.76 7.84 4.74
CA LEU A 383 8.66 8.46 5.45
C LEU A 383 7.82 9.32 4.51
N GLU A 384 8.45 10.15 3.67
CA GLU A 384 7.77 10.99 2.69
C GLU A 384 6.98 10.13 1.69
N LYS A 385 7.59 9.04 1.20
CA LYS A 385 6.91 8.05 0.35
C LYS A 385 5.76 7.35 1.07
N SER A 386 5.94 6.97 2.33
CA SER A 386 4.89 6.35 3.14
C SER A 386 3.72 7.31 3.37
N GLN A 387 4.00 8.58 3.63
CA GLN A 387 2.99 9.61 3.85
C GLN A 387 2.20 9.89 2.58
N LEU A 388 2.86 9.95 1.42
CA LEU A 388 2.19 10.06 0.12
C LEU A 388 1.30 8.85 -0.15
N ASN A 389 1.78 7.63 0.13
CA ASN A 389 0.99 6.42 -0.03
C ASN A 389 -0.21 6.37 0.93
N ALA A 390 -0.03 6.78 2.18
CA ALA A 390 -1.12 6.87 3.16
C ALA A 390 -2.18 7.90 2.74
N TYR A 391 -1.76 9.07 2.24
CA TYR A 391 -2.65 10.08 1.69
C TYR A 391 -3.44 9.54 0.49
N ASN A 392 -2.77 8.89 -0.46
CA ASN A 392 -3.43 8.28 -1.62
C ASN A 392 -4.41 7.18 -1.20
N LEU A 393 -4.02 6.34 -0.24
CA LEU A 393 -4.87 5.27 0.28
C LEU A 393 -6.11 5.83 0.99
N GLN A 394 -5.93 6.87 1.81
CA GLN A 394 -7.03 7.55 2.48
C GLN A 394 -8.00 8.18 1.48
N LYS A 395 -7.46 8.82 0.43
CA LYS A 395 -8.27 9.38 -0.65
C LYS A 395 -9.13 8.31 -1.33
N VAL A 396 -8.51 7.19 -1.72
CA VAL A 396 -9.23 6.07 -2.35
C VAL A 396 -10.25 5.43 -1.39
N GLN A 397 -9.92 5.29 -0.11
CA GLN A 397 -10.85 4.77 0.89
C GLN A 397 -12.05 5.71 1.12
N ALA A 398 -11.84 7.03 1.11
CA ALA A 398 -12.93 8.00 1.21
C ALA A 398 -13.87 7.90 0.00
N GLU A 399 -13.31 7.86 -1.22
CA GLU A 399 -14.07 7.68 -2.46
C GLU A 399 -14.86 6.34 -2.46
N GLN A 400 -14.25 5.25 -1.96
CA GLN A 400 -14.94 3.97 -1.85
C GLN A 400 -16.01 3.95 -0.74
N PHE A 401 -15.78 4.61 0.39
CA PHE A 401 -16.75 4.69 1.47
C PHE A 401 -18.00 5.47 1.04
N GLU A 402 -17.81 6.59 0.33
CA GLU A 402 -18.90 7.37 -0.24
C GLU A 402 -19.71 6.52 -1.23
N THR A 403 -19.03 5.78 -2.12
CA THR A 403 -19.67 4.86 -3.06
C THR A 403 -20.44 3.74 -2.34
N PHE A 404 -19.85 3.15 -1.30
CA PHE A 404 -20.48 2.10 -0.50
C PHE A 404 -21.69 2.60 0.27
N GLN A 405 -21.63 3.81 0.82
CA GLN A 405 -22.74 4.41 1.56
C GLN A 405 -23.94 4.65 0.62
N ILE A 406 -23.67 5.16 -0.58
CA ILE A 406 -24.68 5.32 -1.64
C ILE A 406 -25.28 3.95 -2.01
N GLN A 407 -24.45 2.92 -2.18
CA GLN A 407 -24.91 1.58 -2.52
C GLN A 407 -25.72 0.90 -1.39
N SER A 408 -25.33 1.06 -0.13
CA SER A 408 -26.07 0.53 1.02
C SER A 408 -27.44 1.21 1.18
N GLN A 409 -27.47 2.53 1.02
CA GLN A 409 -28.71 3.29 1.09
C GLN A 409 -29.65 2.92 -0.06
N LEU A 410 -29.10 2.63 -1.25
CA LEU A 410 -29.85 2.08 -2.37
C LEU A 410 -30.42 0.68 -2.05
N GLN A 411 -29.61 -0.20 -1.46
CA GLN A 411 -30.05 -1.56 -1.11
C GLN A 411 -31.18 -1.55 -0.08
N GLU A 412 -31.11 -0.67 0.93
CA GLU A 412 -32.18 -0.50 1.91
C GLU A 412 -33.47 -0.01 1.23
N ASN A 413 -33.35 0.95 0.31
CA ASN A 413 -34.49 1.47 -0.42
C ASN A 413 -35.13 0.40 -1.34
N LEU A 414 -34.32 -0.40 -2.04
CA LEU A 414 -34.79 -1.55 -2.82
C LEU A 414 -35.52 -2.58 -1.94
N GLN A 415 -34.98 -2.88 -0.75
CA GLN A 415 -35.62 -3.79 0.18
C GLN A 415 -36.98 -3.27 0.67
N THR A 416 -37.09 -1.96 0.93
CA THR A 416 -38.37 -1.34 1.30
C THR A 416 -39.39 -1.38 0.15
N ASN A 417 -38.97 -1.08 -1.08
CA ASN A 417 -39.84 -1.14 -2.26
C ASN A 417 -40.30 -2.56 -2.58
N MET A 418 -39.43 -3.55 -2.38
CA MET A 418 -39.79 -4.96 -2.52
C MET A 418 -40.85 -5.38 -1.49
N ARG A 419 -40.71 -4.95 -0.23
CA ARG A 419 -41.74 -5.18 0.81
C ARG A 419 -43.06 -4.51 0.44
N ILE A 420 -43.04 -3.27 -0.01
CA ILE A 420 -44.25 -2.56 -0.43
C ILE A 420 -44.93 -3.31 -1.58
N SER A 421 -44.17 -3.73 -2.59
CA SER A 421 -44.69 -4.49 -3.73
C SER A 421 -45.31 -5.83 -3.31
N GLN A 422 -44.69 -6.55 -2.36
CA GLN A 422 -45.27 -7.76 -1.78
C GLN A 422 -46.59 -7.48 -1.07
N THR A 423 -46.67 -6.41 -0.26
CA THR A 423 -47.93 -6.06 0.42
C THR A 423 -49.05 -5.68 -0.55
N LEU A 424 -48.72 -5.05 -1.68
CA LEU A 424 -49.68 -4.72 -2.74
C LEU A 424 -50.14 -5.97 -3.48
N LEU A 425 -49.22 -6.91 -3.76
CA LEU A 425 -49.54 -8.20 -4.33
C LEU A 425 -50.48 -9.01 -3.42
N ASP A 426 -50.19 -9.07 -2.12
CA ASP A 426 -51.05 -9.75 -1.15
C ASP A 426 -52.44 -9.10 -1.08
N ARG A 427 -52.50 -7.76 -1.09
CA ARG A 427 -53.77 -7.03 -1.11
C ARG A 427 -54.57 -7.27 -2.40
N THR A 428 -53.88 -7.40 -3.53
CA THR A 428 -54.50 -7.68 -4.84
C THR A 428 -54.96 -9.13 -4.94
N ALA A 429 -54.19 -10.07 -4.40
CA ALA A 429 -54.59 -11.46 -4.28
C ALA A 429 -55.82 -11.60 -3.37
N ALA A 430 -55.87 -10.86 -2.26
CA ALA A 430 -57.01 -10.82 -1.37
C ALA A 430 -58.26 -10.21 -2.03
N THR A 431 -58.14 -9.11 -2.77
CA THR A 431 -59.29 -8.54 -3.52
C THR A 431 -59.73 -9.44 -4.66
N ALA A 432 -58.82 -10.11 -5.36
CA ALA A 432 -59.16 -11.10 -6.38
C ALA A 432 -59.90 -12.30 -5.77
N ALA A 433 -59.45 -12.81 -4.63
CA ALA A 433 -60.14 -13.87 -3.90
C ALA A 433 -61.54 -13.43 -3.43
N ASN A 434 -61.69 -12.18 -2.99
CA ASN A 434 -62.97 -11.63 -2.56
C ASN A 434 -63.94 -11.41 -3.74
N LEU A 435 -63.40 -10.97 -4.90
CA LEU A 435 -64.16 -10.87 -6.15
C LEU A 435 -64.60 -12.25 -6.65
N GLN A 436 -63.72 -13.24 -6.60
CA GLN A 436 -64.04 -14.62 -6.96
C GLN A 436 -65.17 -15.16 -6.07
N ALA A 437 -65.08 -14.94 -4.75
CA ALA A 437 -66.15 -15.32 -3.82
C ALA A 437 -67.48 -14.61 -4.13
N MET A 438 -67.44 -13.32 -4.49
CA MET A 438 -68.64 -12.56 -4.87
C MET A 438 -69.25 -13.06 -6.19
N ILE A 439 -68.41 -13.42 -7.17
CA ILE A 439 -68.85 -14.03 -8.44
C ILE A 439 -69.47 -15.39 -8.19
N ASP A 440 -68.85 -16.23 -7.36
CA ASP A 440 -69.37 -17.55 -7.02
C ASP A 440 -70.70 -17.45 -6.25
N GLU A 441 -70.86 -16.46 -5.36
CA GLU A 441 -72.13 -16.20 -4.68
C GLU A 441 -73.20 -15.65 -5.63
N ALA A 442 -72.85 -14.75 -6.56
CA ALA A 442 -73.77 -14.27 -7.59
C ALA A 442 -74.21 -15.39 -8.54
N ALA A 443 -73.30 -16.30 -8.91
CA ALA A 443 -73.59 -17.48 -9.72
C ALA A 443 -74.50 -18.47 -8.97
N ALA A 444 -74.30 -18.63 -7.65
CA ALA A 444 -75.16 -19.45 -6.81
C ALA A 444 -76.59 -18.87 -6.72
N ARG A 445 -76.73 -17.55 -6.49
CA ARG A 445 -78.04 -16.88 -6.48
C ARG A 445 -78.74 -16.92 -7.84
N TYR A 446 -77.99 -16.82 -8.94
CA TYR A 446 -78.55 -16.95 -10.28
C TYR A 446 -79.10 -18.37 -10.52
N ARG A 447 -78.38 -19.40 -10.06
CA ARG A 447 -78.90 -20.78 -10.08
C ARG A 447 -80.14 -20.95 -9.21
N GLU A 448 -80.21 -20.36 -8.02
CA GLU A 448 -81.43 -20.40 -7.20
C GLU A 448 -82.62 -19.70 -7.89
N SER A 449 -82.38 -18.58 -8.57
CA SER A 449 -83.42 -17.84 -9.31
C SER A 449 -83.90 -18.54 -10.60
N SER A 450 -83.12 -19.47 -11.15
CA SER A 450 -83.52 -20.31 -12.31
C SER A 450 -84.55 -21.40 -11.97
N SER A 451 -84.94 -21.53 -10.69
CA SER A 451 -86.01 -22.44 -10.25
C SER A 451 -87.43 -21.84 -10.35
N LEU A 452 -87.57 -20.55 -10.68
CA LEU A 452 -88.87 -19.93 -10.97
C LEU A 452 -89.09 -19.85 -12.49
N GLY A 453 -89.30 -21.02 -13.10
CA GLY A 453 -89.68 -21.14 -14.50
C GLY A 453 -91.08 -20.59 -14.75
N GLY A 454 -91.16 -19.52 -15.54
CA GLY A 454 -92.38 -19.14 -16.27
C GLY A 454 -92.83 -17.71 -16.08
N LEU A 455 -92.20 -16.73 -16.75
CA LEU A 455 -92.90 -15.51 -17.20
C LEU A 455 -92.18 -14.57 -18.19
N PHE A 456 -90.97 -14.87 -18.69
CA PHE A 456 -90.37 -14.05 -19.74
C PHE A 456 -90.11 -14.86 -21.01
N GLY A 457 -91.14 -14.89 -21.85
CA GLY A 457 -91.05 -15.40 -23.23
C GLY A 457 -90.19 -14.49 -24.11
N THR A 458 -89.33 -15.13 -24.89
CA THR A 458 -88.77 -14.68 -26.18
C THR A 458 -88.50 -13.18 -26.33
N TYR A 459 -87.41 -12.69 -25.74
CA TYR A 459 -86.80 -11.43 -26.17
C TYR A 459 -85.77 -11.71 -27.26
N SER A 460 -86.06 -11.21 -28.46
CA SER A 460 -85.17 -11.24 -29.62
C SER A 460 -83.88 -10.47 -29.31
N SER A 461 -82.74 -11.08 -29.64
CA SER A 461 -81.37 -10.59 -29.41
C SER A 461 -81.14 -9.11 -29.81
N TRP A 462 -81.95 -8.59 -30.74
CA TRP A 462 -81.92 -7.19 -31.18
C TRP A 462 -82.33 -6.19 -30.08
N THR A 463 -83.27 -6.57 -29.21
CA THR A 463 -83.79 -5.67 -28.15
C THR A 463 -82.78 -5.44 -27.01
N ILE A 464 -81.97 -6.45 -26.71
CA ILE A 464 -80.90 -6.36 -25.70
C ILE A 464 -79.73 -5.53 -26.24
N CYS A 465 -79.36 -5.69 -27.51
CA CYS A 465 -78.35 -4.85 -28.16
C CYS A 465 -78.80 -3.37 -28.25
N GLY A 466 -80.08 -3.10 -28.51
CA GLY A 466 -80.63 -1.74 -28.53
C GLY A 466 -80.57 -1.02 -27.18
N LEU A 467 -80.86 -1.74 -26.09
CA LEU A 467 -80.76 -1.20 -24.72
C LEU A 467 -79.30 -0.95 -24.31
N LEU A 468 -78.38 -1.86 -24.64
CA LEU A 468 -76.96 -1.68 -24.37
C LEU A 468 -76.36 -0.50 -25.15
N LEU A 469 -76.74 -0.33 -26.42
CA LEU A 469 -76.32 0.83 -27.22
C LEU A 469 -76.89 2.15 -26.69
N SER A 470 -78.10 2.14 -26.14
CA SER A 470 -78.73 3.33 -25.53
C SER A 470 -78.03 3.74 -24.23
N ILE A 471 -77.58 2.78 -23.42
CA ILE A 471 -76.84 3.03 -22.17
C ILE A 471 -75.41 3.49 -22.46
N LEU A 472 -74.73 2.88 -23.44
CA LEU A 472 -73.39 3.30 -23.89
C LEU A 472 -73.41 4.68 -24.57
N GLY A 473 -74.46 5.00 -25.31
CA GLY A 473 -74.65 6.32 -25.93
C GLY A 473 -74.86 7.45 -24.92
N SER A 474 -75.43 7.18 -23.75
CA SER A 474 -75.65 8.19 -22.70
C SER A 474 -74.38 8.53 -21.91
N GLN A 475 -73.38 7.65 -21.91
CA GLN A 475 -72.14 7.84 -21.14
C GLN A 475 -70.99 8.38 -22.00
N ASN A 476 -70.99 8.16 -23.31
CA ASN A 476 -69.96 8.67 -24.22
C ASN A 476 -70.50 8.92 -25.66
N PRO A 477 -70.92 10.15 -26.02
CA PRO A 477 -71.57 10.42 -27.32
C PRO A 477 -70.64 10.23 -28.52
N LYS A 478 -69.30 10.26 -28.32
CA LYS A 478 -68.32 10.05 -29.40
C LYS A 478 -68.23 8.60 -29.88
N ILE A 479 -68.54 7.62 -29.03
CA ILE A 479 -68.47 6.19 -29.37
C ILE A 479 -69.72 5.76 -30.16
N ALA A 480 -70.86 6.39 -29.89
CA ALA A 480 -72.11 6.13 -30.61
C ALA A 480 -72.04 6.50 -32.10
N ILE A 481 -71.33 7.58 -32.45
CA ILE A 481 -71.14 8.01 -33.85
C ILE A 481 -70.24 7.03 -34.61
N VAL A 482 -69.20 6.51 -33.96
CA VAL A 482 -68.27 5.54 -34.57
C VAL A 482 -68.96 4.19 -34.83
N MET A 483 -69.82 3.73 -33.91
CA MET A 483 -70.56 2.47 -34.08
C MET A 483 -71.68 2.57 -35.12
N LEU A 484 -72.29 3.75 -35.31
CA LEU A 484 -73.25 3.99 -36.39
C LEU A 484 -72.60 4.03 -37.79
N LEU A 485 -71.36 4.52 -37.89
CA LEU A 485 -70.60 4.52 -39.15
C LEU A 485 -70.12 3.12 -39.56
N ILE A 486 -69.81 2.24 -38.60
CA ILE A 486 -69.40 0.86 -38.86
C ILE A 486 -70.58 -0.03 -39.29
N GLY A 487 -71.81 0.32 -38.90
CA GLY A 487 -73.02 -0.42 -39.29
C GLY A 487 -73.63 -0.04 -40.64
N ALA A 488 -73.08 0.95 -41.35
CA ALA A 488 -73.60 1.44 -42.63
C ALA A 488 -72.68 1.14 -43.83
N LEU A 489 -71.63 0.31 -43.64
CA LEU A 489 -70.80 -0.27 -44.71
C LEU A 489 -71.20 -1.71 -45.02
#